data_AF-A0A7W4GP05-F1
#
_entry.id   AF-A0A7W4GP05-F1
#
_cell.length_a   1.000
_cell.length_b   1.000
_cell.length_c   1.000
_cell.angle_alpha   90.00
_cell.angle_beta   90.00
_cell.angle_gamma   90.00
#
_symmetry.space_group_name_H-M   'P 1'
#
loop_
_entity.id
_entity.type
_entity.pdbx_description
1 polymer ?
#
loop_
_entity_poly.entity_id
_entity_poly.type
_entity_poly.pdbx_seq_one_letter_code
_entity_poly.pdbx_strand_id
1 'polypeptide(L)'
;MTAAYVNSQDLSFFSDASEQLNAMVDHLSSAPPLNQEHGDIEKYIQQEGHELLRRLLQGHLDLRALQETRLYELANASGEKLIHCRENTQRTITSLFGEVKVTRKRYSQRKMKGVHPLDKSLNLGKDQFSDGVRLRLAEQINHSA
;
A
#
# COMPACT_ATOMS: atom_id res chain seq x y z
N MET A 1 -20.37 -4.49 -34.40
CA MET A 1 -20.28 -5.27 -33.15
C MET A 1 -18.81 -5.36 -32.80
N THR A 2 -18.27 -4.35 -32.13
CA THR A 2 -16.82 -4.18 -31.99
C THR A 2 -16.50 -3.68 -30.58
N ALA A 3 -15.90 -4.59 -29.82
CA ALA A 3 -15.09 -4.41 -28.61
C ALA A 3 -15.36 -3.17 -27.74
N ALA A 4 -16.32 -3.29 -26.82
CA ALA A 4 -16.41 -2.47 -25.62
C ALA A 4 -16.14 -3.34 -24.39
N TYR A 5 -14.91 -3.84 -24.27
CA TYR A 5 -14.35 -4.24 -22.98
C TYR A 5 -13.04 -3.47 -22.81
N VAL A 6 -13.17 -2.14 -22.73
CA VAL A 6 -12.15 -1.37 -22.06
C VAL A 6 -12.23 -1.79 -20.61
N ASN A 7 -11.19 -2.49 -20.20
CA ASN A 7 -10.82 -2.83 -18.84
C ASN A 7 -11.04 -1.61 -17.93
N SER A 8 -12.24 -1.46 -17.37
CA SER A 8 -12.53 -0.43 -16.37
C SER A 8 -11.72 -0.83 -15.15
N GLN A 9 -10.57 -0.18 -14.96
CA GLN A 9 -9.82 -0.28 -13.71
C GLN A 9 -10.83 -0.06 -12.59
N ASP A 10 -11.02 -1.08 -11.77
CA ASP A 10 -11.90 -0.98 -10.62
C ASP A 10 -11.27 0.01 -9.65
N LEU A 11 -11.72 1.26 -9.73
CA LEU A 11 -11.25 2.35 -8.87
C LEU A 11 -11.84 2.25 -7.47
N SER A 12 -12.69 1.24 -7.18
CA SER A 12 -13.25 1.04 -5.84
C SER A 12 -12.18 0.82 -4.78
N PHE A 13 -11.01 0.27 -5.13
CA PHE A 13 -9.87 0.17 -4.20
C PHE A 13 -9.38 1.53 -3.68
N PHE A 14 -9.72 2.63 -4.36
CA PHE A 14 -9.36 4.00 -3.98
C PHE A 14 -10.55 4.77 -3.39
N SER A 15 -11.65 4.11 -3.01
CA SER A 15 -12.81 4.75 -2.38
C SER A 15 -12.40 5.56 -1.15
N ASP A 16 -11.65 4.93 -0.24
CA ASP A 16 -11.27 5.55 1.04
C ASP A 16 -10.39 6.78 0.83
N ALA A 17 -9.53 6.75 -0.20
CA ALA A 17 -8.70 7.89 -0.59
C ALA A 17 -9.55 9.01 -1.21
N SER A 18 -10.51 8.65 -2.06
CA SER A 18 -11.43 9.61 -2.68
C SER A 18 -12.31 10.29 -1.63
N GLU A 19 -12.82 9.52 -0.66
CA GLU A 19 -13.57 10.03 0.50
C GLU A 19 -12.73 10.99 1.34
N GLN A 20 -11.46 10.65 1.61
CA GLN A 20 -10.56 11.52 2.35
C GLN A 20 -10.30 12.84 1.60
N LEU A 21 -10.05 12.78 0.29
CA LEU A 21 -9.86 13.98 -0.52
C LEU A 21 -11.10 14.87 -0.52
N ASN A 22 -12.29 14.28 -0.71
CA ASN A 22 -13.55 15.02 -0.68
C ASN A 22 -13.75 15.69 0.69
N ALA A 23 -13.51 14.97 1.79
CA ALA A 23 -13.59 15.53 3.14
C ALA A 23 -12.63 16.71 3.34
N MET A 24 -11.41 16.63 2.79
CA MET A 24 -10.45 17.75 2.82
C MET A 24 -10.95 18.95 2.02
N VAL A 25 -11.48 18.75 0.82
CA VAL A 25 -12.03 19.82 -0.03
C VAL A 25 -13.24 20.49 0.64
N ASP A 26 -14.14 19.68 1.20
CA ASP A 26 -15.32 20.16 1.92
C ASP A 26 -14.92 21.01 3.13
N HIS A 27 -13.93 20.56 3.90
CA HIS A 27 -13.39 21.33 5.02
C HIS A 27 -12.80 22.66 4.56
N LEU A 28 -11.86 22.64 3.61
CA LEU A 28 -11.16 23.83 3.12
C LEU A 28 -12.10 24.86 2.46
N SER A 29 -13.23 24.40 1.93
CA SER A 29 -14.26 25.25 1.32
C SER A 29 -15.28 25.79 2.33
N SER A 30 -15.22 25.36 3.59
CA SER A 30 -16.16 25.77 4.63
C SER A 30 -15.81 27.12 5.27
N ALA A 31 -16.79 27.77 5.91
CA ALA A 31 -16.62 29.12 6.45
C ALA A 31 -15.50 29.27 7.51
N PRO A 32 -15.25 28.31 8.43
CA PRO A 32 -14.19 28.47 9.42
C PRO A 32 -12.77 28.51 8.83
N PRO A 33 -12.33 27.58 7.96
CA PRO A 33 -10.99 27.62 7.35
C PRO A 33 -10.74 28.86 6.47
N LEU A 34 -11.77 29.40 5.82
CA LEU A 34 -11.63 30.63 5.02
C LEU A 34 -11.20 31.86 5.83
N ASN A 35 -11.34 31.83 7.15
CA ASN A 35 -10.93 32.91 8.06
C ASN A 35 -9.66 32.58 8.85
N GLN A 36 -9.00 31.45 8.56
CA GLN A 36 -7.76 31.04 9.22
C GLN A 36 -6.53 31.62 8.52
N GLU A 37 -5.46 31.79 9.27
CA GLU A 37 -4.16 32.12 8.70
C GLU A 37 -3.59 30.93 7.92
N HIS A 38 -2.78 31.21 6.89
CA HIS A 38 -2.23 30.19 6.01
C HIS A 38 -1.46 29.09 6.77
N GLY A 39 -0.81 29.40 7.91
CA GLY A 39 -0.09 28.41 8.71
C GLY A 39 -0.99 27.35 9.35
N ASP A 40 -2.23 27.67 9.70
CA ASP A 40 -3.17 26.67 10.22
C ASP A 40 -3.76 25.82 9.09
N ILE A 41 -3.98 26.42 7.92
CA ILE A 41 -4.36 25.70 6.70
C ILE A 41 -3.25 24.73 6.26
N GLU A 42 -1.99 25.15 6.30
CA GLU A 42 -0.84 24.28 6.00
C GLU A 42 -0.76 23.08 6.93
N LYS A 43 -0.91 23.28 8.25
CA LYS A 43 -0.93 22.18 9.22
C LYS A 43 -2.05 21.19 8.93
N TYR A 44 -3.26 21.70 8.65
CA TYR A 44 -4.40 20.86 8.31
C TYR A 44 -4.12 20.05 7.03
N ILE A 45 -3.68 20.70 5.95
CA ILE A 45 -3.37 20.04 4.68
C ILE A 45 -2.26 19.00 4.86
N GLN A 46 -1.23 19.31 5.65
CA GLN A 46 -0.14 18.38 5.92
C GLN A 46 -0.63 17.13 6.65
N GLN A 47 -1.45 17.31 7.69
CA GLN A 47 -1.98 16.20 8.49
C GLN A 47 -2.92 15.32 7.66
N GLU A 48 -3.97 15.91 7.10
CA GLU A 48 -5.00 15.14 6.37
C GLU A 48 -4.49 14.64 5.01
N GLY A 49 -3.58 15.38 4.39
CA GLY A 49 -2.87 14.96 3.19
C GLY A 49 -2.00 13.73 3.44
N HIS A 50 -1.40 13.59 4.63
CA HIS A 50 -0.66 12.38 4.98
C HIS A 50 -1.56 11.15 5.02
N GLU A 51 -2.75 11.28 5.61
CA GLU A 51 -3.75 10.20 5.63
C GLU A 51 -4.27 9.88 4.23
N LEU A 52 -4.49 10.89 3.38
CA LEU A 52 -4.82 10.68 1.96
C LEU A 52 -3.75 9.85 1.24
N LEU A 53 -2.47 10.19 1.40
CA LEU A 53 -1.35 9.45 0.80
C LEU A 53 -1.27 8.01 1.34
N ARG A 54 -1.54 7.79 2.63
CA ARG A 54 -1.61 6.46 3.23
C ARG A 54 -2.71 5.61 2.59
N ARG A 55 -3.90 6.17 2.42
CA ARG A 55 -5.05 5.49 1.79
C ARG A 55 -4.82 5.20 0.31
N LEU A 56 -4.18 6.11 -0.42
CA LEU A 56 -3.75 5.86 -1.81
C LEU A 56 -2.82 4.65 -1.90
N LEU A 57 -1.82 4.56 -1.01
CA LEU A 57 -0.93 3.41 -0.96
C LEU A 57 -1.69 2.12 -0.58
N GLN A 58 -2.62 2.19 0.36
CA GLN A 58 -3.46 1.05 0.74
C GLN A 58 -4.25 0.53 -0.47
N GLY A 59 -4.98 1.41 -1.17
CA GLY A 59 -5.74 1.04 -2.37
C GLY A 59 -4.88 0.45 -3.49
N HIS A 60 -3.67 0.99 -3.69
CA HIS A 60 -2.71 0.41 -4.63
C HIS A 60 -2.29 -1.02 -4.25
N LEU A 61 -2.00 -1.26 -2.97
CA LEU A 61 -1.62 -2.59 -2.48
C LEU A 61 -2.78 -3.60 -2.59
N ASP A 62 -4.01 -3.16 -2.37
CA ASP A 62 -5.19 -4.01 -2.51
C ASP A 62 -5.47 -4.36 -3.98
N LEU A 63 -5.31 -3.40 -4.90
CA LEU A 63 -5.33 -3.68 -6.34
C LEU A 63 -4.23 -4.66 -6.75
N ARG A 64 -3.01 -4.52 -6.20
CA ARG A 64 -1.89 -5.44 -6.45
C ARG A 64 -2.19 -6.85 -5.93
N ALA A 65 -2.88 -6.97 -4.79
CA ALA A 65 -3.31 -8.25 -4.25
C ALA A 65 -4.38 -8.91 -5.14
N LEU A 66 -5.36 -8.15 -5.65
CA LEU A 66 -6.36 -8.65 -6.59
C LEU A 66 -5.70 -9.18 -7.88
N GLN A 67 -4.72 -8.44 -8.40
CA GLN A 67 -3.99 -8.79 -9.62
C GLN A 67 -2.95 -9.92 -9.42
N GLU A 68 -2.73 -10.39 -8.19
CA GLU A 68 -1.81 -11.49 -7.93
C GLU A 68 -2.32 -12.78 -8.59
N THR A 69 -1.64 -13.22 -9.65
CA THR A 69 -2.01 -14.44 -10.36
C THR A 69 -1.79 -15.66 -9.48
N ARG A 70 -2.81 -16.52 -9.37
CA ARG A 70 -2.65 -17.81 -8.68
C ARG A 70 -1.81 -18.75 -9.53
N LEU A 71 -0.77 -19.32 -8.93
CA LEU A 71 0.06 -20.34 -9.55
C LEU A 71 -0.43 -21.72 -9.11
N TYR A 72 -0.38 -22.69 -10.03
CA TYR A 72 -0.66 -24.08 -9.70
C TYR A 72 0.51 -24.73 -8.95
N GLU A 73 1.73 -24.36 -9.32
CA GLU A 73 2.98 -24.82 -8.73
C GLU A 73 3.97 -23.66 -8.69
N LEU A 74 4.70 -23.51 -7.58
CA LEU A 74 5.78 -22.55 -7.42
C LEU A 74 7.06 -23.27 -7.00
N ALA A 75 8.16 -23.07 -7.73
CA ALA A 75 9.47 -23.51 -7.29
C ALA A 75 10.04 -22.54 -6.25
N ASN A 76 10.49 -23.04 -5.10
CA ASN A 76 11.20 -22.24 -4.11
C ASN A 76 12.65 -21.99 -4.54
N ALA A 77 13.41 -21.23 -3.74
CA ALA A 77 14.81 -20.91 -4.04
C ALA A 77 15.73 -22.15 -4.15
N SER A 78 15.34 -23.27 -3.55
CA SER A 78 16.04 -24.57 -3.62
C SER A 78 15.56 -25.45 -4.79
N GLY A 79 14.62 -24.96 -5.62
CA GLY A 79 14.01 -25.71 -6.72
C GLY A 79 12.90 -26.68 -6.29
N GLU A 80 12.50 -26.71 -5.02
CA GLU A 80 11.44 -27.58 -4.53
C GLU A 80 10.07 -27.03 -4.87
N LYS A 81 9.13 -27.92 -5.20
CA LYS A 81 7.78 -27.58 -5.65
C LYS A 81 6.85 -27.30 -4.46
N LEU A 82 6.24 -26.11 -4.46
CA LEU A 82 5.19 -25.69 -3.53
C LEU A 82 3.83 -25.75 -4.25
N ILE A 83 2.93 -26.59 -3.75
CA ILE A 83 1.62 -26.87 -4.38
C ILE A 83 0.42 -26.42 -3.55
N HIS A 84 0.63 -26.11 -2.26
CA HIS A 84 -0.45 -25.59 -1.40
C HIS A 84 -0.43 -24.06 -1.43
N CYS A 85 -1.54 -23.45 -1.88
CA CYS A 85 -1.74 -22.01 -1.85
C CYS A 85 -2.77 -21.65 -0.76
N ARG A 86 -2.39 -20.73 0.13
CA ARG A 86 -3.32 -20.03 1.02
C ARG A 86 -3.51 -18.61 0.51
N GLU A 87 -4.75 -18.29 0.18
CA GLU A 87 -5.18 -16.95 -0.23
C GLU A 87 -5.27 -16.01 0.98
N ASN A 88 -5.26 -14.69 0.72
CA ASN A 88 -5.55 -13.64 1.68
C ASN A 88 -4.69 -13.68 2.96
N THR A 89 -3.41 -14.06 2.87
CA THR A 89 -2.49 -13.86 4.00
C THR A 89 -2.06 -12.40 4.06
N GLN A 90 -1.87 -11.88 5.27
CA GLN A 90 -1.63 -10.45 5.46
C GLN A 90 -0.37 -10.18 6.28
N ARG A 91 0.22 -9.02 6.07
CA ARG A 91 1.20 -8.41 6.98
C ARG A 91 1.03 -6.89 6.99
N THR A 92 1.37 -6.27 8.10
CA THR A 92 1.48 -4.80 8.19
C THR A 92 2.90 -4.38 7.80
N ILE A 93 3.01 -3.24 7.11
CA ILE A 93 4.26 -2.53 6.89
C ILE A 93 4.09 -1.07 7.30
N THR A 94 5.15 -0.48 7.84
CA THR A 94 5.26 0.95 8.11
C THR A 94 5.89 1.62 6.88
N SER A 95 5.08 2.41 6.18
CA SER A 95 5.48 3.17 4.99
C SER A 95 5.86 4.61 5.35
N LEU A 96 6.27 5.38 4.34
CA LEU A 96 6.50 6.83 4.46
C LEU A 96 5.24 7.62 4.88
N PHE A 97 4.06 7.05 4.63
CA PHE A 97 2.76 7.66 4.87
C PHE A 97 2.04 7.07 6.09
N GLY A 98 2.71 6.20 6.85
CA GLY A 98 2.12 5.46 7.97
C GLY A 98 1.90 3.97 7.66
N GLU A 99 1.16 3.30 8.55
CA GLU A 99 0.94 1.85 8.47
C GLU A 99 -0.08 1.46 7.39
N VAL A 100 0.27 0.44 6.62
CA VAL A 100 -0.59 -0.16 5.59
C VAL A 100 -0.51 -1.68 5.64
N LYS A 101 -1.56 -2.34 5.16
CA LYS A 101 -1.65 -3.81 5.08
C LYS A 101 -1.35 -4.29 3.67
N VAL A 102 -0.52 -5.32 3.58
CA VAL A 102 -0.25 -6.05 2.34
C VAL A 102 -0.97 -7.39 2.39
N THR A 103 -1.97 -7.57 1.53
CA THR A 103 -2.63 -8.86 1.30
C THR A 103 -1.89 -9.61 0.18
N ARG A 104 -1.63 -10.90 0.37
CA ARG A 104 -0.78 -11.70 -0.52
C ARG A 104 -1.05 -13.19 -0.40
N LYS A 105 -0.71 -13.95 -1.43
CA LYS A 105 -0.79 -15.42 -1.43
C LYS A 105 0.44 -16.02 -0.77
N ARG A 106 0.22 -17.12 -0.04
CA ARG A 106 1.28 -17.93 0.55
C ARG A 106 1.31 -19.31 -0.08
N TYR A 107 2.43 -19.65 -0.67
CA TYR A 107 2.71 -20.97 -1.25
C TYR A 107 3.53 -21.79 -0.27
N SER A 108 3.18 -23.06 -0.08
CA SER A 108 3.86 -23.95 0.87
C SER A 108 3.75 -25.43 0.46
N GLN A 109 4.50 -26.26 1.18
CA GLN A 109 4.45 -27.72 1.08
C GLN A 109 4.81 -28.33 2.44
N ARG A 110 4.44 -29.61 2.65
CA ARG A 110 4.71 -30.32 3.91
C ARG A 110 6.18 -30.20 4.32
N LYS A 111 6.42 -29.79 5.58
CA LYS A 111 7.75 -29.57 6.19
C LYS A 111 8.62 -28.49 5.53
N MET A 112 8.08 -27.67 4.62
CA MET A 112 8.81 -26.56 4.00
C MET A 112 8.34 -25.20 4.54
N LYS A 113 9.24 -24.20 4.49
CA LYS A 113 8.88 -22.80 4.76
C LYS A 113 8.03 -22.27 3.60
N GLY A 114 7.00 -21.49 3.94
CA GLY A 114 6.14 -20.86 2.94
C GLY A 114 6.81 -19.66 2.28
N VAL A 115 6.45 -19.40 1.02
CA VAL A 115 6.93 -18.30 0.20
C VAL A 115 5.75 -17.40 -0.18
N HIS A 116 5.99 -16.09 -0.23
CA HIS A 116 5.01 -15.11 -0.68
C HIS A 116 5.60 -14.38 -1.90
N PRO A 117 5.25 -14.76 -3.13
CA PRO A 117 5.83 -14.18 -4.34
C PRO A 117 5.70 -12.66 -4.42
N LEU A 118 4.58 -12.12 -3.93
CA LEU A 118 4.33 -10.69 -3.94
C LEU A 118 5.40 -9.89 -3.17
N ASP A 119 6.00 -10.44 -2.12
CA ASP A 119 7.05 -9.75 -1.34
C ASP A 119 8.23 -9.36 -2.21
N LYS A 120 8.68 -10.26 -3.08
CA LYS A 120 9.81 -9.99 -3.95
C LYS A 120 9.47 -8.90 -4.96
N SER A 121 8.26 -8.94 -5.52
CA SER A 121 7.80 -7.94 -6.49
C SER A 121 7.61 -6.54 -5.87
N LEU A 122 7.30 -6.50 -4.57
CA LEU A 122 7.15 -5.27 -3.79
C LEU A 122 8.43 -4.87 -3.04
N ASN A 123 9.53 -5.60 -3.22
CA ASN A 123 10.77 -5.44 -2.48
C ASN A 123 10.60 -5.39 -0.94
N LEU A 124 9.72 -6.21 -0.37
CA LEU A 124 9.45 -6.17 1.06
C LEU A 124 10.60 -6.79 1.86
N GLY A 125 11.10 -6.02 2.84
CA GLY A 125 12.05 -6.50 3.84
C GLY A 125 11.45 -7.55 4.78
N LYS A 126 12.33 -8.19 5.56
CA LYS A 126 11.90 -9.15 6.61
C LYS A 126 11.22 -8.45 7.78
N ASP A 127 11.67 -7.24 8.12
CA ASP A 127 11.05 -6.35 9.11
C ASP A 127 9.87 -5.57 8.50
N GLN A 128 9.20 -4.75 9.32
CA GLN A 128 8.00 -4.00 8.92
C GLN A 128 8.28 -2.70 8.14
N PHE A 129 9.52 -2.22 8.06
CA PHE A 129 9.81 -0.89 7.52
C PHE A 129 10.05 -0.93 6.01
N SER A 130 9.45 0.01 5.29
CA SER A 130 9.71 0.20 3.86
C SER A 130 11.09 0.83 3.62
N ASP A 131 11.64 0.64 2.42
CA ASP A 131 12.90 1.28 2.03
C ASP A 131 12.82 2.81 2.08
N GLY A 132 11.67 3.39 1.78
CA GLY A 132 11.44 4.83 1.92
C GLY A 132 11.65 5.32 3.36
N VAL A 133 11.15 4.58 4.36
CA VAL A 133 11.37 4.91 5.78
C VAL A 133 12.86 4.81 6.12
N ARG A 134 13.54 3.77 5.64
CA ARG A 134 14.98 3.59 5.85
C ARG A 134 15.79 4.75 5.26
N LEU A 135 15.44 5.18 4.04
CA LEU A 135 16.09 6.31 3.38
C LEU A 135 15.88 7.62 4.15
N ARG A 136 14.64 7.92 4.53
CA ARG A 136 14.32 9.12 5.32
C ARG A 136 15.10 9.18 6.63
N LEU A 137 15.23 8.05 7.33
CA LEU A 137 16.02 7.98 8.56
C LEU A 137 17.52 8.21 8.28
N ALA A 138 18.06 7.62 7.22
CA ALA A 138 19.45 7.83 6.84
C ALA A 138 19.75 9.30 6.50
N GLU A 139 18.84 9.97 5.78
CA GLU A 139 18.94 11.40 5.48
C GLU A 139 18.91 12.26 6.75
N GLN A 140 18.02 11.96 7.70
CA GLN A 140 17.93 12.67 8.98
C GLN A 140 19.18 12.50 9.86
N ILE A 141 19.77 11.31 9.87
CA ILE A 141 21.03 11.05 10.59
C ILE A 141 22.16 11.85 9.95
N ASN A 142 22.26 11.86 8.62
CA ASN A 142 23.31 12.62 7.91
C ASN A 142 23.21 14.13 8.10
N HIS A 143 22.00 14.68 8.31
CA HIS A 143 21.82 16.11 8.59
C HIS A 143 22.01 16.48 10.06
N SER A 144 22.03 15.50 10.97
CA SER A 144 22.22 15.71 12.41
C SER A 144 23.62 15.32 12.91
N ALA A 145 24.48 14.79 12.04
CA ALA A 145 25.89 14.50 12.27
C ALA A 145 26.80 15.60 11.73
#